data_AF-A0A841LHA5-F1
#
_entry.id   AF-A0A841LHA5-F1
#
_cell.length_a   1.000
_cell.length_b   1.000
_cell.length_c   1.000
_cell.angle_alpha   90.00
_cell.angle_beta   90.00
_cell.angle_gamma   90.00
#
_symmetry.space_group_name_H-M   'P 1'
#
loop_
_entity.id
_entity.type
_entity.pdbx_description
1 polymer ?
#
loop_
_entity_poly.entity_id
_entity_poly.type
_entity_poly.pdbx_seq_one_letter_code
_entity_poly.pdbx_strand_id
1 'polypeptide(L)'
;MNNLEALVQVMYNIYLVLNKEQLTFTFIDLFGDPNTQLTRQQVKDYLKISESTYKRKVKDGTLRPVKLPGGDRFYLKDLLAAYLESKQKGRI
;
A
#
# COMPACT_ATOMS: atom_id res chain seq x y z
N MET A 1 -20.93 -24.57 20.45
CA MET A 1 -20.21 -23.29 20.30
C MET A 1 -21.19 -22.31 19.70
N ASN A 2 -21.46 -21.21 20.38
CA ASN A 2 -22.35 -20.19 19.82
C ASN A 2 -21.67 -19.58 18.59
N ASN A 3 -22.43 -19.25 17.54
CA ASN A 3 -21.90 -18.65 16.31
C ASN A 3 -21.05 -17.39 16.61
N LEU A 4 -21.36 -16.68 17.69
CA LEU A 4 -20.59 -15.55 18.20
C LEU A 4 -19.18 -15.94 18.69
N GLU A 5 -19.04 -17.06 19.41
CA GLU A 5 -17.73 -17.52 19.87
C GLU A 5 -16.86 -17.97 18.71
N ALA A 6 -17.45 -18.65 17.72
CA ALA A 6 -16.74 -19.03 16.51
C ALA A 6 -16.25 -17.80 15.72
N LEU A 7 -17.08 -16.76 15.63
CA LEU A 7 -16.70 -15.50 14.99
C LEU A 7 -15.55 -14.81 15.73
N VAL A 8 -15.63 -14.71 17.06
CA VAL A 8 -14.57 -14.12 17.90
C VAL A 8 -13.27 -14.93 17.74
N GLN A 9 -13.36 -16.26 17.69
CA GLN A 9 -12.20 -17.14 17.48
C GLN A 9 -11.53 -16.89 16.12
N VAL A 10 -12.33 -16.76 15.05
CA VAL A 10 -11.80 -16.48 13.71
C VAL A 10 -11.13 -15.11 13.67
N MET A 11 -11.75 -14.07 14.24
CA MET A 11 -11.16 -12.73 14.31
C MET A 11 -9.84 -12.72 15.11
N TYR A 12 -9.79 -13.45 16.22
CA TYR A 12 -8.58 -13.56 17.04
C TYR A 12 -7.45 -14.30 16.32
N ASN A 13 -7.78 -15.37 15.58
CA ASN A 13 -6.79 -16.09 14.77
C ASN A 13 -6.24 -15.23 13.64
N ILE A 14 -7.10 -14.43 12.97
CA ILE A 14 -6.67 -13.46 11.96
C ILE A 14 -5.71 -12.44 12.59
N TYR A 15 -6.08 -11.85 13.73
CA TYR A 15 -5.21 -10.93 14.47
C TYR A 15 -3.85 -11.54 14.81
N LEU A 16 -3.83 -12.78 15.30
CA LEU A 16 -2.59 -13.50 15.62
C LEU A 16 -1.70 -13.70 14.39
N VAL A 17 -2.27 -14.15 13.27
CA VAL A 17 -1.52 -14.33 12.01
C VAL A 17 -0.94 -13.00 11.52
N LEU A 18 -1.75 -11.93 11.54
CA LEU A 18 -1.32 -10.61 11.09
C LEU A 18 -0.16 -10.04 11.93
N ASN A 19 -0.18 -10.23 13.25
CA ASN A 19 0.89 -9.75 14.13
C ASN A 19 2.14 -10.63 14.08
N LYS A 20 1.99 -11.95 13.91
CA LYS A 20 3.12 -12.89 13.87
C LYS A 20 3.97 -12.72 12.61
N GLU A 21 3.35 -12.32 11.51
CA GLU A 21 4.00 -12.04 10.23
C GLU A 21 4.57 -10.59 10.13
N GLN A 22 4.48 -9.78 11.19
CA GLN A 22 4.82 -8.34 11.17
C GLN A 22 4.25 -7.62 9.93
N LEU A 23 3.03 -7.98 9.53
CA LEU A 23 2.41 -7.36 8.38
C LEU A 23 1.88 -5.99 8.80
N THR A 24 2.68 -4.96 8.56
CA THR A 24 2.25 -3.56 8.60
C THR A 24 1.28 -3.30 7.46
N PHE A 25 0.01 -3.62 7.68
CA PHE A 25 -1.06 -3.17 6.80
C PHE A 25 -1.34 -1.70 7.08
N THR A 26 -1.25 -0.87 6.05
CA THR A 26 -1.76 0.50 6.12
C THR A 26 -3.28 0.49 5.91
N PHE A 27 -3.97 1.55 6.32
CA PHE A 27 -5.42 1.71 6.13
C PHE A 27 -5.85 1.51 4.66
N ILE A 28 -4.94 1.86 3.75
CA ILE A 28 -5.06 1.70 2.31
C ILE A 28 -5.05 0.23 1.87
N ASP A 29 -4.26 -0.63 2.53
CA ASP A 29 -4.14 -2.05 2.15
C ASP A 29 -5.37 -2.86 2.58
N LEU A 30 -6.09 -2.39 3.61
CA LEU A 30 -7.27 -3.06 4.16
C LEU A 30 -8.59 -2.52 3.62
N PHE A 31 -8.63 -1.24 3.21
CA PHE A 31 -9.87 -0.53 2.85
C PHE A 31 -9.76 0.33 1.59
N GLY A 32 -8.60 0.35 0.92
CA GLY A 32 -8.42 1.16 -0.29
C GLY A 32 -9.21 0.57 -1.45
N ASP A 33 -10.19 1.32 -1.96
CA ASP A 33 -10.77 1.04 -3.27
C ASP A 33 -9.62 0.98 -4.29
N PRO A 34 -9.46 -0.11 -5.07
CA PRO A 34 -8.37 -0.24 -6.05
C PRO A 34 -8.37 0.88 -7.12
N ASN A 35 -9.49 1.62 -7.27
CA ASN A 35 -9.60 2.79 -8.13
C ASN A 35 -9.23 4.11 -7.44
N THR A 36 -8.86 4.08 -6.15
CA THR A 36 -8.39 5.25 -5.42
C THR A 36 -7.16 5.82 -6.12
N GLN A 37 -7.26 7.09 -6.49
CA GLN A 37 -6.19 7.83 -7.12
C GLN A 37 -5.40 8.59 -6.05
N LEU A 38 -4.11 8.33 -5.98
CA LEU A 38 -3.17 9.00 -5.10
C LEU A 38 -2.43 10.10 -5.86
N THR A 39 -2.24 11.22 -5.20
CA THR A 39 -1.39 12.31 -5.70
C THR A 39 0.08 11.94 -5.49
N ARG A 40 0.97 12.62 -6.22
CA ARG A 40 2.42 12.48 -6.07
C ARG A 40 2.92 12.55 -4.62
N GLN A 41 2.38 13.46 -3.82
CA GLN A 41 2.82 13.63 -2.43
C GLN A 41 2.38 12.42 -1.59
N GLN A 42 1.13 11.99 -1.73
CA GLN A 42 0.62 10.79 -1.04
C GLN A 42 1.40 9.52 -1.45
N VAL A 43 1.83 9.40 -2.70
CA VAL A 43 2.67 8.28 -3.15
C VAL A 43 4.05 8.28 -2.47
N LYS A 44 4.67 9.45 -2.33
CA LYS A 44 5.95 9.57 -1.61
C LYS A 44 5.81 9.17 -0.15
N ASP A 45 4.72 9.60 0.49
CA ASP A 45 4.43 9.32 1.89
C ASP A 45 4.11 7.83 2.11
N TYR A 46 3.30 7.24 1.22
CA TYR A 46 2.94 5.81 1.26
C TYR A 46 4.14 4.89 1.05
N LEU A 47 4.99 5.19 0.06
CA LEU A 47 6.17 4.38 -0.22
C LEU A 47 7.38 4.73 0.66
N LYS A 48 7.27 5.77 1.50
CA LYS A 48 8.36 6.39 2.28
C LYS A 48 9.60 6.70 1.42
N ILE A 49 9.41 7.29 0.25
CA ILE A 49 10.50 7.60 -0.69
C ILE A 49 10.74 9.10 -0.86
N SER A 50 12.01 9.47 -1.09
CA SER A 50 12.40 10.83 -1.43
C SER A 50 11.91 11.25 -2.82
N GLU A 51 11.87 12.56 -3.04
CA GLU A 51 11.51 13.15 -4.34
C GLU A 51 12.40 12.69 -5.50
N SER A 52 13.71 12.54 -5.25
CA SER A 52 14.68 12.04 -6.23
C SER A 52 14.41 10.58 -6.61
N THR A 53 14.07 9.75 -5.62
CA THR A 53 13.72 8.34 -5.83
C THR A 53 12.41 8.20 -6.60
N TYR A 54 11.41 9.04 -6.30
CA TYR A 54 10.17 9.13 -7.07
C TYR A 54 10.47 9.44 -8.55
N LYS A 55 11.24 10.50 -8.84
CA LYS A 55 11.55 10.89 -10.22
C LYS A 55 12.27 9.78 -10.98
N ARG A 56 13.22 9.10 -10.33
CA ARG A 56 13.92 7.94 -10.91
C ARG A 56 12.94 6.80 -11.22
N LYS A 57 12.09 6.41 -10.27
CA LYS A 57 11.11 5.32 -10.46
C LYS A 57 10.05 5.64 -11.53
N VAL A 58 9.69 6.91 -11.70
CA VAL A 58 8.81 7.36 -12.80
C VAL A 58 9.55 7.26 -14.15
N LYS A 59 10.83 7.69 -14.19
CA LYS A 59 11.66 7.60 -15.40
C LYS A 59 11.91 6.15 -15.83
N ASP A 60 12.14 5.27 -14.86
CA ASP A 60 12.42 3.84 -15.09
C ASP A 60 11.13 3.02 -15.31
N GLY A 61 9.95 3.66 -15.27
CA GLY A 61 8.65 3.04 -15.57
C GLY A 61 8.09 2.14 -14.47
N THR A 62 8.75 2.07 -13.30
CA THR A 62 8.25 1.36 -12.10
C THR A 62 7.04 2.05 -11.49
N LEU A 63 7.00 3.38 -11.54
CA LEU A 63 5.85 4.19 -11.16
C LEU A 63 5.23 4.78 -12.42
N ARG A 64 3.96 4.47 -12.67
CA ARG A 64 3.25 4.90 -13.88
C ARG A 64 2.20 5.96 -13.55
N PRO A 65 2.56 7.25 -13.54
CA PRO A 65 1.57 8.31 -13.34
C PRO A 65 0.65 8.40 -14.54
N VAL A 66 -0.64 8.58 -14.26
CA VAL A 66 -1.61 9.08 -15.23
C VAL A 66 -1.54 10.59 -15.19
N LYS A 67 -1.13 11.19 -16.32
CA LYS A 67 -1.06 12.64 -16.48
C LYS A 67 -2.46 13.19 -16.72
N LEU A 68 -3.00 13.89 -15.73
CA LEU A 68 -4.29 14.57 -15.82
C LEU A 68 -4.08 16.09 -15.73
N PRO A 69 -4.99 16.91 -16.30
CA PRO A 69 -4.98 18.34 -16.04
C PRO A 69 -5.18 18.56 -14.53
N GLY A 70 -4.15 19.08 -13.86
CA GLY A 70 -4.08 19.17 -12.38
C GLY A 70 -2.99 18.33 -11.73
N GLY A 71 -2.22 17.54 -12.50
CA GLY A 71 -0.99 16.87 -12.03
C GLY A 71 -1.00 15.35 -12.19
N ASP A 72 0.08 14.73 -11.69
CA ASP A 72 0.27 13.28 -11.74
C ASP A 72 -0.66 12.57 -10.73
N ARG A 73 -1.43 11.59 -11.21
CA ARG A 73 -2.21 10.68 -10.37
C ARG A 73 -1.73 9.24 -10.52
N PHE A 74 -1.81 8.49 -9.44
CA PHE A 74 -1.42 7.08 -9.40
C PHE A 74 -2.57 6.23 -8.92
N TYR A 75 -2.79 5.09 -9.55
CA TYR A 75 -3.72 4.11 -9.02
C TYR A 75 -3.04 3.25 -7.97
N LEU A 76 -3.79 2.93 -6.92
CA LEU A 76 -3.33 2.10 -5.82
C LEU A 76 -2.80 0.74 -6.28
N LYS A 77 -3.54 0.10 -7.20
CA LYS A 77 -3.19 -1.19 -7.78
C LYS A 77 -1.81 -1.20 -8.42
N ASP A 78 -1.40 -0.08 -9.02
CA ASP A 78 -0.12 0.03 -9.73
C ASP A 78 1.04 0.32 -8.76
N LEU A 79 0.72 0.74 -7.52
CA LEU A 79 1.70 1.04 -6.47
C LEU A 79 2.05 -0.18 -5.60
N LEU A 80 1.19 -1.20 -5.59
CA LEU A 80 1.35 -2.38 -4.73
C LEU A 80 2.67 -3.12 -5.00
N ALA A 81 3.05 -3.28 -6.27
CA ALA A 81 4.33 -3.88 -6.65
C ALA A 81 5.53 -3.06 -6.13
N ALA A 82 5.46 -1.73 -6.21
CA ALA A 82 6.50 -0.83 -5.73
C ALA A 82 6.57 -0.79 -4.20
N TYR A 83 5.44 -0.95 -3.51
CA TYR A 83 5.35 -1.06 -2.06
C TYR A 83 6.03 -2.33 -1.55
N LEU A 84 5.71 -3.49 -2.14
CA LEU A 84 6.35 -4.77 -1.82
C LEU A 84 7.87 -4.71 -2.04
N GLU A 85 8.33 -4.09 -3.12
CA GLU A 85 9.76 -3.87 -3.38
C GLU A 85 10.41 -2.96 -2.30
N SER A 86 9.71 -1.93 -1.83
CA SER A 86 10.19 -1.03 -0.77
C SER A 86 10.31 -1.78 0.57
N LYS A 87 9.33 -2.63 0.89
CA LYS A 87 9.33 -3.49 2.08
C LYS A 87 10.45 -4.53 2.04
N GLN A 88 10.67 -5.20 0.90
CA GLN A 88 11.78 -6.14 0.73
C GLN A 88 13.16 -5.47 0.92
N LYS A 89 13.27 -4.18 0.58
CA LYS A 89 14.48 -3.38 0.77
C LYS A 89 14.59 -2.75 2.17
N GLY A 90 13.66 -3.03 3.08
CA GLY A 90 13.68 -2.57 4.48
C GLY A 90 13.46 -1.07 4.65
N ARG A 91 12.82 -0.40 3.69
CA ARG A 91 12.55 1.05 3.74
C ARG A 91 11.21 1.39 4.43
N ILE A 92 10.33 0.41 4.49
CA ILE A 92 9.00 0.43 5.14
C ILE A 92 8.99 -0.73 6.12
#